data_AF-A0A7Y6PJH8-F1
#
_entry.id   AF-A0A7Y6PJH8-F1
#
_cell.length_a   1.000
_cell.length_b   1.000
_cell.length_c   1.000
_cell.angle_alpha   90.00
_cell.angle_beta   90.00
_cell.angle_gamma   90.00
#
_symmetry.space_group_name_H-M   'P 1'
#
loop_
_entity.id
_entity.type
_entity.pdbx_description
1 polymer ?
#
loop_
_entity_poly.entity_id
_entity_poly.type
_entity_poly.pdbx_seq_one_letter_code
_entity_poly.pdbx_strand_id
1 'polypeptide(L)'
;MRRLLAFASCLVGCYSPQPPAGAPCPDGACPDGLVCSPATQTCERRAVDAGAHDATPGDGRLADASIDAAIAVDAPTSGAILVQQKGRERIASSSLATTLDVPPVAGHTLVMIGGGPVAPLVGVSGGGIATWTRAAFSPVAANVEIWYGVTDGSSSTVTITAQSAASSLTMLVTEWSGIATTLALDGAAADAVQPGEATAGQIATTNAHDLVLFAVASFTPNTYGTLSGYTALTSLAGTQTGVSQVAWYREVTTTGTFAPSVSVTNSEWDACLVALELAP
;
A
#
# COMPACT_ATOMS: atom_id res chain seq x y z
N MET A 1 13.15 -68.36 -54.66
CA MET A 1 13.54 -66.95 -54.45
C MET A 1 13.22 -66.59 -53.01
N ARG A 2 14.26 -66.27 -52.24
CA ARG A 2 14.22 -65.91 -50.81
C ARG A 2 13.47 -64.59 -50.61
N ARG A 3 12.56 -64.50 -49.65
CA ARG A 3 12.07 -63.23 -49.10
C ARG A 3 12.04 -63.29 -47.57
N LEU A 4 12.56 -62.21 -47.02
CA LEU A 4 13.11 -62.03 -45.68
C LEU A 4 12.05 -62.12 -44.57
N LEU A 5 12.46 -62.70 -43.43
CA LEU A 5 11.91 -62.38 -42.12
C LEU A 5 12.31 -60.95 -41.74
N ALA A 6 11.35 -60.15 -41.28
CA ALA A 6 11.60 -58.91 -40.56
C ALA A 6 11.08 -59.07 -39.12
N PHE A 7 12.01 -59.13 -38.17
CA PHE A 7 11.73 -59.00 -36.74
C PHE A 7 11.47 -57.53 -36.43
N ALA A 8 10.28 -57.20 -35.93
CA ALA A 8 10.00 -55.89 -35.33
C ALA A 8 10.06 -56.03 -33.81
N SER A 9 11.19 -55.62 -33.24
CA SER A 9 11.43 -55.60 -31.79
C SER A 9 10.58 -54.53 -31.11
N CYS A 10 9.76 -54.92 -30.14
CA CYS A 10 9.06 -54.02 -29.22
C CYS A 10 10.07 -53.39 -28.26
N LEU A 11 10.31 -52.08 -28.37
CA LEU A 11 10.89 -51.29 -27.28
C LEU A 11 9.73 -50.63 -26.52
N VAL A 12 9.18 -51.35 -25.54
CA VAL A 12 8.35 -50.75 -24.50
C VAL A 12 9.33 -50.06 -23.55
N GLY A 13 9.61 -48.78 -23.80
CA GLY A 13 10.21 -47.94 -22.77
C GLY A 13 9.22 -47.86 -21.62
N CYS A 14 9.57 -48.38 -20.46
CA CYS A 14 8.87 -48.10 -19.21
C CYS A 14 9.05 -46.61 -18.90
N TYR A 15 8.26 -45.76 -19.55
CA TYR A 15 8.01 -44.41 -19.09
C TYR A 15 7.15 -44.58 -17.84
N SER A 16 7.79 -44.49 -16.68
CA SER A 16 7.09 -44.30 -15.41
C SER A 16 7.02 -42.78 -15.22
N PRO A 17 5.93 -42.10 -15.62
CA PRO A 17 5.74 -40.72 -15.21
C PRO A 17 5.54 -40.77 -13.71
N GLN A 18 6.58 -40.43 -12.95
CA GLN A 18 6.39 -40.07 -11.56
C GLN A 18 5.68 -38.71 -11.62
N PRO A 19 4.38 -38.64 -11.32
CA PRO A 19 3.63 -37.40 -11.50
C PRO A 19 4.24 -36.34 -10.57
N PRO A 20 4.43 -35.10 -11.04
CA PRO A 20 5.00 -34.06 -10.21
C PRO A 20 4.07 -33.76 -9.03
N ALA A 21 4.67 -33.36 -7.91
CA ALA A 21 3.91 -32.80 -6.79
C ALA A 21 3.02 -31.65 -7.29
N GLY A 22 1.81 -31.54 -6.73
CA GLY A 22 0.80 -30.55 -7.16
C GLY A 22 -0.34 -31.11 -8.02
N ALA A 23 -0.37 -32.42 -8.30
CA ALA A 23 -1.53 -33.05 -8.94
C ALA A 23 -2.76 -33.03 -8.00
N PRO A 24 -3.99 -32.75 -8.49
CA PRO A 24 -5.19 -32.77 -7.67
C PRO A 24 -5.49 -34.17 -7.10
N CYS A 25 -5.95 -34.26 -5.84
CA CYS A 25 -6.36 -35.53 -5.20
C CYS A 25 -7.85 -35.53 -4.77
N PRO A 26 -8.79 -35.56 -5.74
CA PRO A 26 -10.23 -35.40 -5.45
C PRO A 26 -10.84 -36.50 -4.57
N ASP A 27 -10.22 -37.68 -4.48
CA ASP A 27 -10.69 -38.81 -3.65
C ASP A 27 -9.69 -39.18 -2.53
N GLY A 28 -8.76 -38.28 -2.18
CA GLY A 28 -7.75 -38.53 -1.13
C GLY A 28 -6.66 -39.53 -1.50
N ALA A 29 -6.69 -40.08 -2.72
CA ALA A 29 -5.68 -41.00 -3.22
C ALA A 29 -4.62 -40.25 -4.04
N CYS A 30 -3.34 -40.51 -3.73
CA CYS A 30 -2.20 -40.02 -4.48
C CYS A 30 -1.35 -41.19 -4.99
N PRO A 31 -0.62 -41.00 -6.10
CA PRO A 31 0.37 -41.94 -6.58
C PRO A 31 1.45 -42.24 -5.53
N ASP A 32 2.10 -43.40 -5.64
CA ASP A 32 3.10 -43.86 -4.67
C ASP A 32 4.19 -42.80 -4.40
N GLY A 33 4.45 -42.55 -3.11
CA GLY A 33 5.43 -41.55 -2.65
C GLY A 33 4.87 -40.15 -2.41
N LEU A 34 3.58 -39.92 -2.63
CA LEU A 34 2.91 -38.65 -2.33
C LEU A 34 1.76 -38.85 -1.32
N VAL A 35 1.39 -37.79 -0.61
CA VAL A 35 0.27 -37.73 0.32
C VAL A 35 -0.65 -36.57 -0.07
N CYS A 36 -1.95 -36.79 -0.01
CA CYS A 36 -2.94 -35.76 -0.27
C CYS A 36 -2.95 -34.75 0.89
N SER A 37 -2.64 -33.49 0.61
CA SER A 37 -2.68 -32.41 1.58
C SER A 37 -4.13 -31.95 1.81
N PRO A 38 -4.66 -32.01 3.05
CA PRO A 38 -6.01 -31.55 3.36
C PRO A 38 -6.22 -30.06 3.10
N ALA A 39 -5.13 -29.27 3.11
CA ALA A 39 -5.17 -27.82 2.94
C ALA A 39 -5.25 -27.41 1.47
N THR A 40 -4.55 -28.12 0.57
CA THR A 40 -4.42 -27.74 -0.85
C THR A 40 -5.20 -28.65 -1.78
N GLN A 41 -5.69 -29.80 -1.30
CA GLN A 41 -6.29 -30.87 -2.13
C GLN A 41 -5.36 -31.31 -3.29
N THR A 42 -4.05 -31.27 -3.06
CA THR A 42 -3.04 -31.75 -4.00
C THR A 42 -2.11 -32.79 -3.39
N CYS A 43 -1.48 -33.59 -4.26
CA CYS A 43 -0.50 -34.60 -3.89
C CYS A 43 0.88 -33.96 -3.63
N GLU A 44 1.37 -34.07 -2.40
CA GLU A 44 2.62 -33.48 -1.93
C GLU A 44 3.59 -34.56 -1.43
N ARG A 45 4.91 -34.30 -1.45
CA ARG A 45 5.91 -35.24 -0.92
C ARG A 45 5.84 -35.27 0.61
N ARG A 46 6.05 -36.44 1.22
CA ARG A 46 6.17 -36.54 2.68
C ARG A 46 7.40 -35.77 3.15
N ALA A 47 7.29 -35.06 4.27
CA ALA A 47 8.38 -34.28 4.86
C ALA A 47 9.67 -35.10 5.11
N VAL A 48 9.56 -36.43 5.22
CA VAL A 48 10.70 -37.35 5.40
C VAL A 48 11.45 -37.71 4.11
N ASP A 49 10.88 -37.46 2.93
CA ASP A 49 11.45 -37.90 1.64
C ASP A 49 12.15 -36.77 0.86
N ALA A 50 12.24 -35.55 1.43
CA ALA A 50 12.93 -34.41 0.82
C ALA A 50 14.46 -34.43 1.02
N GLY A 51 14.99 -35.40 1.78
CA GLY A 51 16.39 -35.44 2.23
C GLY A 51 17.28 -36.52 1.63
N ALA A 52 16.95 -37.10 0.47
CA ALA A 52 17.72 -38.21 -0.09
C ALA A 52 18.15 -37.98 -1.55
N HIS A 53 19.00 -36.99 -1.79
CA HIS A 53 19.96 -37.06 -2.89
C HIS A 53 21.32 -36.48 -2.47
N ASP A 54 22.30 -37.38 -2.42
CA ASP A 54 23.75 -37.22 -2.21
C ASP A 54 24.25 -36.54 -0.94
N ALA A 55 24.54 -37.37 0.08
CA ALA A 55 25.63 -37.11 1.01
C ALA A 55 26.38 -38.42 1.31
N THR A 56 27.65 -38.47 0.93
CA THR A 56 28.61 -39.50 1.37
C THR A 56 28.88 -39.36 2.87
N PRO A 57 29.12 -40.46 3.62
CA PRO A 57 29.30 -40.39 5.07
C PRO A 57 30.75 -40.07 5.41
N GLY A 58 30.97 -38.90 6.01
CA GLY A 58 32.22 -38.52 6.68
C GLY A 58 31.89 -37.97 8.07
N ASP A 59 32.44 -38.61 9.10
CA ASP A 59 32.16 -38.40 10.50
C ASP A 59 32.25 -36.92 10.95
N GLY A 60 31.16 -36.42 11.53
CA GLY A 60 31.09 -35.10 12.14
C GLY A 60 29.93 -35.02 13.11
N ARG A 61 30.19 -35.36 14.38
CA ARG A 61 29.28 -35.09 15.50
C ARG A 61 29.11 -33.58 15.63
N LEU A 62 28.03 -33.03 15.08
CA LEU A 62 27.59 -31.67 15.35
C LEU A 62 26.35 -31.69 16.23
N ALA A 63 26.40 -30.81 17.22
CA ALA A 63 25.43 -30.66 18.28
C ALA A 63 24.02 -30.41 17.75
N ASP A 64 23.07 -30.86 18.55
CA ASP A 64 21.63 -30.62 18.49
C ASP A 64 21.34 -29.11 18.35
N ALA A 65 21.28 -28.62 17.12
CA ALA A 65 20.72 -27.32 16.80
C ALA A 65 19.31 -27.57 16.29
N SER A 66 18.32 -27.28 17.13
CA SER A 66 16.91 -27.27 16.78
C SER A 66 16.71 -26.40 15.54
N ILE A 67 16.39 -27.02 14.41
CA ILE A 67 15.89 -26.35 13.22
C ILE A 67 14.44 -25.95 13.50
N ASP A 68 14.25 -24.95 14.36
CA ASP A 68 13.05 -24.12 14.44
C ASP A 68 13.27 -22.84 13.61
N ALA A 69 13.97 -22.97 12.48
CA ALA A 69 13.85 -22.00 11.41
C ALA A 69 12.47 -22.22 10.78
N ALA A 70 11.44 -21.64 11.40
CA ALA A 70 10.16 -21.46 10.77
C ALA A 70 10.42 -20.85 9.39
N ILE A 71 10.21 -21.63 8.34
CA ILE A 71 10.07 -21.08 6.99
C ILE A 71 8.80 -20.25 7.08
N ALA A 72 8.96 -18.95 7.32
CA ALA A 72 7.92 -17.99 7.06
C ALA A 72 7.59 -18.16 5.58
N VAL A 73 6.50 -18.85 5.30
CA VAL A 73 5.85 -18.74 4.00
C VAL A 73 5.42 -17.28 3.96
N ASP A 74 6.18 -16.45 3.24
CA ASP A 74 5.79 -15.06 2.97
C ASP A 74 4.33 -15.11 2.53
N ALA A 75 3.45 -14.59 3.38
CA ALA A 75 2.11 -14.29 2.95
C ALA A 75 2.26 -13.36 1.73
N PRO A 76 1.47 -13.52 0.67
CA PRO A 76 1.55 -12.60 -0.45
C PRO A 76 1.36 -11.19 0.10
N THR A 77 2.41 -10.37 0.02
CA THR A 77 2.40 -8.97 0.43
C THR A 77 1.45 -8.27 -0.53
N SER A 78 0.20 -8.12 -0.11
CA SER A 78 -0.81 -7.39 -0.87
C SER A 78 -0.48 -5.91 -0.73
N GLY A 79 -0.30 -5.22 -1.86
CA GLY A 79 0.02 -3.81 -1.86
C GLY A 79 -1.01 -2.92 -1.17
N ALA A 80 -0.70 -1.64 -1.02
CA ALA A 80 -1.62 -0.69 -0.40
C ALA A 80 -2.92 -0.56 -1.20
N ILE A 81 -4.07 -0.81 -0.56
CA ILE A 81 -5.39 -0.74 -1.20
C ILE A 81 -6.23 0.35 -0.55
N LEU A 82 -6.79 1.24 -1.38
CA LEU A 82 -7.77 2.22 -0.93
C LEU A 82 -9.09 1.52 -0.59
N VAL A 83 -9.49 1.58 0.68
CA VAL A 83 -10.72 0.96 1.18
C VAL A 83 -11.90 1.91 1.06
N GLN A 84 -11.74 3.15 1.53
CA GLN A 84 -12.76 4.19 1.44
C GLN A 84 -12.15 5.58 1.57
N GLN A 85 -12.94 6.59 1.24
CA GLN A 85 -12.55 7.99 1.37
C GLN A 85 -13.75 8.88 1.64
N LYS A 86 -13.55 9.96 2.39
CA LYS A 86 -14.57 10.99 2.65
C LYS A 86 -13.96 12.38 2.71
N GLY A 87 -14.49 13.27 1.87
CA GLY A 87 -14.14 14.68 1.83
C GLY A 87 -15.14 15.55 2.58
N ARG A 88 -14.65 16.66 3.16
CA ARG A 88 -15.48 17.74 3.68
C ARG A 88 -14.77 19.09 3.57
N GLU A 89 -15.55 20.14 3.39
CA GLU A 89 -15.09 21.53 3.44
C GLU A 89 -16.05 22.38 4.27
N ARG A 90 -15.55 23.44 4.92
CA ARG A 90 -16.37 24.37 5.71
C ARG A 90 -15.71 25.75 5.81
N ILE A 91 -16.52 26.80 5.79
CA ILE A 91 -16.09 28.18 6.06
C ILE A 91 -16.29 28.58 7.51
N ALA A 92 -15.56 29.63 7.91
CA ALA A 92 -15.67 30.28 9.22
C ALA A 92 -15.68 29.26 10.38
N SER A 93 -14.76 28.30 10.34
CA SER A 93 -14.66 27.22 11.34
C SER A 93 -13.23 27.11 11.87
N SER A 94 -13.08 26.89 13.18
CA SER A 94 -11.79 26.55 13.81
C SER A 94 -11.57 25.04 13.90
N SER A 95 -12.59 24.25 13.57
CA SER A 95 -12.55 22.79 13.59
C SER A 95 -13.40 22.22 12.46
N LEU A 96 -12.96 21.12 11.86
CA LEU A 96 -13.70 20.41 10.82
C LEU A 96 -13.68 18.92 11.09
N ALA A 97 -14.86 18.32 11.23
CA ALA A 97 -15.04 16.88 11.40
C ALA A 97 -15.66 16.25 10.16
N THR A 98 -15.17 15.09 9.74
CA THR A 98 -15.79 14.23 8.72
C THR A 98 -15.94 12.82 9.27
N THR A 99 -16.90 12.06 8.74
CA THR A 99 -17.20 10.69 9.20
C THR A 99 -17.18 9.76 8.00
N LEU A 100 -16.34 8.73 8.06
CA LEU A 100 -16.29 7.65 7.08
C LEU A 100 -17.63 6.91 7.05
N ASP A 101 -18.06 6.47 5.86
CA ASP A 101 -19.39 5.86 5.68
C ASP A 101 -19.47 4.47 6.31
N VAL A 102 -18.32 3.78 6.40
CA VAL A 102 -18.16 2.50 7.10
C VAL A 102 -17.17 2.70 8.26
N PRO A 103 -17.36 2.07 9.44
CA PRO A 103 -16.33 2.03 10.47
C PRO A 103 -15.00 1.51 9.91
N PRO A 104 -13.88 2.21 10.16
CA PRO A 104 -12.59 1.75 9.67
C PRO A 104 -12.19 0.45 10.35
N VAL A 105 -11.45 -0.39 9.66
CA VAL A 105 -11.03 -1.69 10.17
C VAL A 105 -9.81 -1.53 11.06
N ALA A 106 -9.84 -2.14 12.25
CA ALA A 106 -8.69 -2.13 13.15
C ALA A 106 -7.41 -2.64 12.45
N GLY A 107 -6.32 -1.90 12.59
CA GLY A 107 -5.04 -2.19 11.93
C GLY A 107 -4.89 -1.54 10.56
N HIS A 108 -5.94 -0.99 9.95
CA HIS A 108 -5.81 -0.17 8.75
C HIS A 108 -5.19 1.19 9.08
N THR A 109 -4.60 1.82 8.06
CA THR A 109 -4.06 3.17 8.16
C THR A 109 -5.10 4.17 7.65
N LEU A 110 -5.40 5.19 8.45
CA LEU A 110 -6.10 6.36 7.96
C LEU A 110 -5.11 7.44 7.58
N VAL A 111 -5.36 8.10 6.45
CA VAL A 111 -4.62 9.29 6.02
C VAL A 111 -5.58 10.47 5.94
N MET A 112 -5.21 11.58 6.57
CA MET A 112 -5.88 12.86 6.47
C MET A 112 -5.04 13.78 5.59
N ILE A 113 -5.68 14.33 4.55
CA ILE A 113 -5.12 15.34 3.66
C ILE A 113 -5.97 16.59 3.81
N GLY A 114 -5.41 17.68 4.30
CA GLY A 114 -6.22 18.85 4.59
C GLY A 114 -5.47 19.99 5.24
N GLY A 115 -6.19 21.07 5.50
CA GLY A 115 -5.65 22.25 6.13
C GLY A 115 -6.61 23.43 6.09
N GLY A 116 -6.04 24.64 6.15
CA GLY A 116 -6.75 25.90 6.25
C GLY A 116 -5.88 27.07 5.77
N PRO A 117 -6.32 28.33 5.92
CA PRO A 117 -5.70 29.38 5.15
C PRO A 117 -4.40 29.95 5.66
N VAL A 118 -4.16 29.89 6.96
CA VAL A 118 -2.95 30.50 7.49
C VAL A 118 -2.54 29.73 8.73
N ALA A 119 -1.31 29.25 8.69
CA ALA A 119 -0.64 28.46 9.71
C ALA A 119 -0.99 26.96 9.75
N PRO A 120 -0.08 26.14 10.33
CA PRO A 120 -0.33 24.72 10.51
C PRO A 120 -1.56 24.43 11.37
N LEU A 121 -2.14 23.26 11.17
CA LEU A 121 -3.13 22.69 12.06
C LEU A 121 -2.52 22.48 13.45
N VAL A 122 -3.34 22.71 14.48
CA VAL A 122 -3.01 22.36 15.87
C VAL A 122 -2.90 20.84 16.00
N GLY A 123 -3.77 20.11 15.31
CA GLY A 123 -3.70 18.67 15.25
C GLY A 123 -4.90 18.01 14.59
N VAL A 124 -4.77 16.69 14.49
CA VAL A 124 -5.77 15.76 14.00
C VAL A 124 -6.14 14.81 15.13
N SER A 125 -7.42 14.48 15.25
CA SER A 125 -7.94 13.60 16.30
C SER A 125 -9.10 12.74 15.79
N GLY A 126 -9.45 11.71 16.56
CA GLY A 126 -10.51 10.77 16.22
C GLY A 126 -10.04 9.67 15.27
N GLY A 127 -10.98 9.01 14.61
CA GLY A 127 -10.71 7.88 13.70
C GLY A 127 -10.24 6.61 14.39
N GLY A 128 -10.38 6.50 15.72
CA GLY A 128 -9.83 5.37 16.49
C GLY A 128 -8.30 5.37 16.53
N ILE A 129 -7.66 6.51 16.33
CA ILE A 129 -6.20 6.63 16.27
C ILE A 129 -5.69 7.26 17.57
N ALA A 130 -4.80 6.53 18.26
CA ALA A 130 -4.19 7.01 19.50
C ALA A 130 -3.22 8.18 19.27
N THR A 131 -2.49 8.16 18.15
CA THR A 131 -1.56 9.24 17.78
C THR A 131 -1.57 9.43 16.28
N TRP A 132 -2.00 10.62 15.87
CA TRP A 132 -1.86 11.07 14.49
C TRP A 132 -0.46 11.65 14.28
N THR A 133 0.22 11.20 13.22
CA THR A 133 1.56 11.66 12.85
C THR A 133 1.48 12.53 11.61
N ARG A 134 2.05 13.74 11.66
CA ARG A 134 2.18 14.60 10.48
C ARG A 134 3.37 14.15 9.64
N ALA A 135 3.12 13.72 8.41
CA ALA A 135 4.15 13.32 7.46
C ALA A 135 4.74 14.52 6.72
N ALA A 136 3.88 15.38 6.17
CA ALA A 136 4.28 16.55 5.38
C ALA A 136 3.33 17.71 5.64
N PHE A 137 3.83 18.94 5.49
CA PHE A 137 2.99 20.13 5.46
C PHE A 137 3.64 21.25 4.64
N SER A 138 2.80 22.09 4.03
CA SER A 138 3.21 23.33 3.38
C SER A 138 2.18 24.42 3.66
N PRO A 139 2.51 25.50 4.38
CA PRO A 139 1.53 26.47 4.90
C PRO A 139 1.57 27.85 4.21
N VAL A 140 2.03 27.96 2.95
CA VAL A 140 2.41 29.25 2.34
C VAL A 140 1.27 29.90 1.55
N ALA A 141 0.66 29.15 0.64
CA ALA A 141 -0.62 29.45 0.00
C ALA A 141 -1.71 28.74 0.82
N ALA A 142 -2.50 27.83 0.24
CA ALA A 142 -3.44 27.02 1.00
C ALA A 142 -2.75 25.89 1.76
N ASN A 143 -2.63 26.05 3.09
CA ASN A 143 -2.02 25.03 3.94
C ASN A 143 -2.57 23.65 3.56
N VAL A 144 -1.66 22.76 3.14
CA VAL A 144 -1.95 21.35 2.92
C VAL A 144 -1.03 20.54 3.80
N GLU A 145 -1.62 19.64 4.56
CA GLU A 145 -0.91 18.72 5.44
C GLU A 145 -1.36 17.29 5.12
N ILE A 146 -0.40 16.37 5.20
CA ILE A 146 -0.68 14.93 5.14
C ILE A 146 -0.34 14.36 6.53
N TRP A 147 -1.35 13.78 7.16
CA TRP A 147 -1.23 13.08 8.43
C TRP A 147 -1.67 11.63 8.27
N TYR A 148 -1.13 10.74 9.09
CA TYR A 148 -1.51 9.34 9.09
C TYR A 148 -1.55 8.76 10.51
N GLY A 149 -2.24 7.63 10.65
CA GLY A 149 -2.24 6.84 11.88
C GLY A 149 -2.97 5.51 11.70
N VAL A 150 -2.66 4.55 12.56
CA VAL A 150 -3.29 3.23 12.56
C VAL A 150 -4.53 3.24 13.44
N THR A 151 -5.67 2.90 12.85
CA THR A 151 -6.95 2.89 13.57
C THR A 151 -7.14 1.61 14.38
N ASP A 152 -7.75 1.72 15.55
CA ASP A 152 -8.28 0.59 16.32
C ASP A 152 -9.72 0.22 15.93
N GLY A 153 -10.31 0.93 14.95
CA GLY A 153 -11.67 0.76 14.46
C GLY A 153 -12.77 1.29 15.39
N SER A 154 -12.43 1.94 16.51
CA SER A 154 -13.39 2.41 17.51
C SER A 154 -14.19 3.65 17.10
N SER A 155 -13.74 4.40 16.08
CA SER A 155 -14.42 5.62 15.62
C SER A 155 -14.24 5.86 14.13
N SER A 156 -15.32 6.26 13.46
CA SER A 156 -15.33 6.68 12.05
C SER A 156 -15.09 8.17 11.84
N THR A 157 -15.06 8.96 12.92
CA THR A 157 -15.03 10.42 12.82
C THR A 157 -13.63 10.95 13.06
N VAL A 158 -13.09 11.66 12.06
CA VAL A 158 -11.80 12.37 12.13
C VAL A 158 -12.07 13.86 12.18
N THR A 159 -11.32 14.57 13.03
CA THR A 159 -11.44 16.01 13.24
C THR A 159 -10.09 16.71 13.13
N ILE A 160 -10.02 17.76 12.32
CA ILE A 160 -8.89 18.70 12.28
C ILE A 160 -9.21 19.95 13.10
N THR A 161 -8.20 20.52 13.73
CA THR A 161 -8.28 21.78 14.50
C THR A 161 -7.27 22.80 13.99
N ALA A 162 -7.73 24.01 13.68
CA ALA A 162 -6.89 25.09 13.18
C ALA A 162 -6.29 25.94 14.31
N GLN A 163 -5.17 26.63 14.04
CA GLN A 163 -4.45 27.44 15.02
C GLN A 163 -5.08 28.83 15.28
N SER A 164 -5.86 29.35 14.34
CA SER A 164 -6.42 30.70 14.36
C SER A 164 -7.95 30.73 14.42
N ALA A 165 -8.51 31.95 14.43
CA ALA A 165 -9.96 32.16 14.40
C ALA A 165 -10.59 31.54 13.14
N ALA A 166 -11.89 31.23 13.25
CA ALA A 166 -12.78 30.73 12.22
C ALA A 166 -12.33 31.01 10.76
N SER A 167 -11.94 29.96 10.02
CA SER A 167 -11.41 30.06 8.66
C SER A 167 -12.04 29.03 7.71
N SER A 168 -11.67 29.08 6.43
CA SER A 168 -11.92 27.99 5.49
C SER A 168 -11.11 26.76 5.88
N LEU A 169 -11.72 25.59 5.94
CA LEU A 169 -11.04 24.32 6.21
C LEU A 169 -11.45 23.29 5.16
N THR A 170 -10.48 22.51 4.71
CA THR A 170 -10.67 21.35 3.82
C THR A 170 -10.05 20.12 4.46
N MET A 171 -10.71 18.98 4.29
CA MET A 171 -10.20 17.70 4.77
C MET A 171 -10.71 16.57 3.89
N LEU A 172 -9.80 15.73 3.44
CA LEU A 172 -10.05 14.42 2.85
C LEU A 172 -9.48 13.37 3.78
N VAL A 173 -10.29 12.41 4.19
CA VAL A 173 -9.84 11.25 4.95
C VAL A 173 -9.93 10.04 4.05
N THR A 174 -8.89 9.21 4.06
CA THR A 174 -8.82 7.95 3.30
C THR A 174 -8.42 6.83 4.24
N GLU A 175 -8.95 5.63 4.00
CA GLU A 175 -8.58 4.40 4.70
C GLU A 175 -7.85 3.47 3.75
N TRP A 176 -6.76 2.88 4.25
CA TRP A 176 -5.87 2.01 3.49
C TRP A 176 -5.60 0.72 4.25
N SER A 177 -5.72 -0.41 3.56
CA SER A 177 -5.15 -1.68 4.00
C SER A 177 -3.75 -1.87 3.42
N GLY A 178 -2.92 -2.69 4.06
CA GLY A 178 -1.59 -3.06 3.57
C GLY A 178 -0.46 -2.11 3.95
N ILE A 179 -0.71 -0.98 4.61
CA ILE A 179 0.34 -0.05 5.06
C ILE A 179 0.94 -0.52 6.40
N ALA A 180 2.26 -0.40 6.57
CA ALA A 180 2.96 -0.75 7.80
C ALA A 180 2.45 0.05 9.00
N THR A 181 2.46 -0.58 10.18
CA THR A 181 1.92 0.03 11.40
C THR A 181 3.00 0.59 12.33
N THR A 182 4.29 0.30 12.08
CA THR A 182 5.40 0.65 13.00
C THR A 182 6.54 1.45 12.38
N LEU A 183 6.66 1.50 11.05
CA LEU A 183 7.68 2.30 10.32
C LEU A 183 7.11 2.91 9.04
N ALA A 184 5.84 3.30 9.06
CA ALA A 184 5.05 3.61 7.87
C ALA A 184 5.54 4.75 6.97
N LEU A 185 6.68 5.42 7.17
CA LEU A 185 7.10 6.58 6.38
C LEU A 185 8.49 6.39 5.78
N ASP A 186 8.52 6.26 4.45
CA ASP A 186 9.75 6.21 3.65
C ASP A 186 10.33 7.60 3.38
N GLY A 187 9.44 8.57 3.20
CA GLY A 187 9.86 9.92 2.87
C GLY A 187 8.70 10.89 2.80
N ALA A 188 9.05 12.17 2.98
CA ALA A 188 8.13 13.28 2.87
C ALA A 188 8.83 14.48 2.23
N ALA A 189 8.12 15.21 1.39
CA ALA A 189 8.55 16.45 0.79
C ALA A 189 7.38 17.43 0.69
N ALA A 190 7.69 18.72 0.63
CA ALA A 190 6.72 19.80 0.56
C ALA A 190 7.33 20.99 -0.17
N ASP A 191 6.52 21.71 -0.93
CA ASP A 191 6.93 22.94 -1.61
C ASP A 191 5.71 23.84 -1.86
N ALA A 192 5.96 25.10 -2.19
CA ALA A 192 4.90 26.08 -2.39
C ALA A 192 5.29 27.23 -3.32
N VAL A 193 4.25 27.85 -3.90
CA VAL A 193 4.25 29.17 -4.55
C VAL A 193 5.43 29.34 -5.52
N GLN A 194 5.60 28.37 -6.42
CA GLN A 194 6.56 28.48 -7.53
C GLN A 194 5.84 28.80 -8.84
N PRO A 195 6.44 29.59 -9.74
CA PRO A 195 6.01 29.68 -11.12
C PRO A 195 6.03 28.30 -11.78
N GLY A 196 4.97 27.96 -12.52
CA GLY A 196 4.88 26.71 -13.26
C GLY A 196 3.97 25.68 -12.60
N GLU A 197 4.33 24.41 -12.74
CA GLU A 197 3.55 23.28 -12.28
C GLU A 197 3.63 23.12 -10.76
N ALA A 198 2.56 22.60 -10.14
CA ALA A 198 2.57 22.25 -8.73
C ALA A 198 3.33 20.95 -8.51
N THR A 199 4.34 21.00 -7.65
CA THR A 199 5.20 19.89 -7.26
C THR A 199 5.62 20.06 -5.81
N ALA A 200 6.01 18.98 -5.14
CA ALA A 200 6.59 19.01 -3.79
C ALA A 200 8.07 18.60 -3.78
N GLY A 201 8.71 18.51 -4.97
CA GLY A 201 10.02 17.91 -5.14
C GLY A 201 9.94 16.41 -5.37
N GLN A 202 10.88 15.66 -4.79
CA GLN A 202 11.01 14.22 -5.02
C GLN A 202 11.23 13.44 -3.73
N ILE A 203 10.74 12.20 -3.70
CA ILE A 203 11.00 11.22 -2.63
C ILE A 203 11.45 9.90 -3.23
N ALA A 204 12.21 9.11 -2.48
CA ALA A 204 12.55 7.74 -2.86
C ALA A 204 11.78 6.76 -1.98
N THR A 205 11.29 5.68 -2.58
CA THR A 205 10.73 4.56 -1.83
C THR A 205 11.76 3.46 -1.65
N THR A 206 11.64 2.74 -0.55
CA THR A 206 12.57 1.72 -0.09
C THR A 206 12.05 0.32 -0.33
N ASN A 207 10.73 0.15 -0.50
CA ASN A 207 10.12 -1.13 -0.85
C ASN A 207 9.29 -1.04 -2.14
N ALA A 208 9.05 -2.22 -2.71
CA ALA A 208 7.93 -2.39 -3.62
C ALA A 208 6.65 -2.34 -2.80
N HIS A 209 5.56 -1.92 -3.44
CA HIS A 209 4.21 -1.79 -2.92
C HIS A 209 3.94 -0.66 -1.90
N ASP A 210 4.94 0.18 -1.64
CA ASP A 210 4.74 1.43 -0.91
C ASP A 210 3.65 2.30 -1.56
N LEU A 211 2.99 3.12 -0.75
CA LEU A 211 1.98 4.06 -1.20
C LEU A 211 2.59 5.46 -1.35
N VAL A 212 2.64 5.98 -2.56
CA VAL A 212 2.99 7.38 -2.80
C VAL A 212 1.73 8.23 -2.88
N LEU A 213 1.66 9.29 -2.07
CA LEU A 213 0.58 10.26 -2.01
C LEU A 213 1.09 11.65 -2.39
N PHE A 214 0.40 12.31 -3.31
CA PHE A 214 0.69 13.68 -3.71
C PHE A 214 -0.56 14.53 -3.56
N ALA A 215 -0.47 15.61 -2.81
CA ALA A 215 -1.59 16.53 -2.55
C ALA A 215 -1.20 17.95 -2.92
N VAL A 216 -2.16 18.70 -3.47
CA VAL A 216 -2.02 20.11 -3.82
C VAL A 216 -3.24 20.87 -3.36
N ALA A 217 -3.05 22.06 -2.79
CA ALA A 217 -4.12 22.97 -2.43
C ALA A 217 -3.84 24.41 -2.90
N SER A 218 -4.90 25.21 -3.07
CA SER A 218 -4.82 26.64 -3.44
C SER A 218 -5.98 27.45 -2.83
N PHE A 219 -5.79 28.73 -2.49
CA PHE A 219 -6.85 29.65 -2.05
C PHE A 219 -7.68 30.25 -3.15
N THR A 220 -7.17 30.16 -4.36
CA THR A 220 -7.83 30.66 -5.53
C THR A 220 -8.27 29.42 -6.29
N PRO A 221 -9.55 29.31 -6.70
CA PRO A 221 -9.99 28.19 -7.51
C PRO A 221 -9.01 27.93 -8.65
N ASN A 222 -8.42 26.73 -8.63
CA ASN A 222 -7.37 26.33 -9.54
C ASN A 222 -7.84 25.11 -10.34
N THR A 223 -7.58 25.10 -11.64
CA THR A 223 -7.75 23.89 -12.44
C THR A 223 -6.46 23.09 -12.37
N TYR A 224 -6.56 21.83 -11.98
CA TYR A 224 -5.45 20.91 -11.93
C TYR A 224 -5.49 19.96 -13.12
N GLY A 225 -4.34 19.74 -13.75
CA GLY A 225 -4.16 18.73 -14.78
C GLY A 225 -4.29 17.30 -14.26
N THR A 226 -4.08 16.33 -15.16
CA THR A 226 -4.00 14.91 -14.80
C THR A 226 -2.56 14.50 -14.50
N LEU A 227 -2.39 13.49 -13.64
CA LEU A 227 -1.08 12.90 -13.35
C LEU A 227 -1.02 11.48 -13.91
N SER A 228 -0.14 11.27 -14.89
CA SER A 228 0.06 9.95 -15.49
C SER A 228 0.66 8.96 -14.49
N GLY A 229 0.11 7.75 -14.44
CA GLY A 229 0.56 6.70 -13.51
C GLY A 229 0.10 6.89 -12.06
N TYR A 230 -0.76 7.88 -11.79
CA TYR A 230 -1.40 8.09 -10.50
C TYR A 230 -2.93 7.98 -10.63
N THR A 231 -3.58 7.56 -9.56
CA THR A 231 -5.04 7.56 -9.42
C THR A 231 -5.47 8.78 -8.62
N ALA A 232 -6.44 9.53 -9.14
CA ALA A 232 -6.99 10.69 -8.45
C ALA A 232 -7.88 10.26 -7.27
N LEU A 233 -7.72 10.93 -6.14
CA LEU A 233 -8.65 10.87 -5.02
C LEU A 233 -9.79 11.89 -5.23
N THR A 234 -10.79 11.84 -4.36
CA THR A 234 -11.92 12.79 -4.38
C THR A 234 -11.38 14.21 -4.23
N SER A 235 -11.70 15.06 -5.21
CA SER A 235 -11.35 16.47 -5.17
C SER A 235 -12.30 17.25 -4.27
N LEU A 236 -11.75 18.23 -3.57
CA LEU A 236 -12.50 19.26 -2.86
C LEU A 236 -12.40 20.53 -3.69
N ALA A 237 -13.43 20.81 -4.47
CA ALA A 237 -13.39 21.88 -5.47
C ALA A 237 -13.39 23.31 -4.87
N GLY A 238 -13.47 23.46 -3.55
CA GLY A 238 -13.45 24.75 -2.88
C GLY A 238 -14.71 25.57 -3.09
N THR A 239 -15.82 24.93 -3.47
CA THR A 239 -17.07 25.59 -3.82
C THR A 239 -17.64 26.43 -2.67
N GLN A 240 -17.38 26.02 -1.43
CA GLN A 240 -17.79 26.76 -0.25
C GLN A 240 -16.66 27.63 0.31
N THR A 241 -15.41 27.21 0.19
CA THR A 241 -14.27 27.74 0.95
C THR A 241 -13.38 28.70 0.19
N GLY A 242 -13.46 28.73 -1.14
CA GLY A 242 -12.43 29.29 -2.01
C GLY A 242 -11.16 28.43 -2.07
N VAL A 243 -11.01 27.45 -1.18
CA VAL A 243 -9.83 26.57 -1.13
C VAL A 243 -10.10 25.33 -1.97
N SER A 244 -9.42 25.20 -3.11
CA SER A 244 -9.43 23.95 -3.88
C SER A 244 -8.32 23.03 -3.39
N GLN A 245 -8.64 21.75 -3.20
CA GLN A 245 -7.69 20.71 -2.82
C GLN A 245 -7.89 19.47 -3.69
N VAL A 246 -6.80 18.92 -4.19
CA VAL A 246 -6.74 17.69 -4.97
C VAL A 246 -5.63 16.80 -4.42
N ALA A 247 -5.80 15.49 -4.57
CA ALA A 247 -4.77 14.54 -4.21
C ALA A 247 -4.80 13.35 -5.16
N TRP A 248 -3.66 12.71 -5.28
CA TRP A 248 -3.48 11.50 -6.07
C TRP A 248 -2.65 10.51 -5.28
N TYR A 249 -2.80 9.25 -5.63
CA TYR A 249 -1.99 8.17 -5.08
C TYR A 249 -1.45 7.26 -6.18
N ARG A 250 -0.37 6.55 -5.84
CA ARG A 250 0.20 5.50 -6.66
C ARG A 250 0.74 4.39 -5.76
N GLU A 251 0.34 3.16 -6.06
CA GLU A 251 1.05 1.98 -5.54
C GLU A 251 2.36 1.82 -6.31
N VAL A 252 3.46 1.68 -5.57
CA VAL A 252 4.78 1.45 -6.14
C VAL A 252 4.88 0.00 -6.58
N THR A 253 5.13 -0.28 -7.85
CA THR A 253 5.36 -1.67 -8.30
C THR A 253 6.83 -2.09 -8.21
N THR A 254 7.73 -1.12 -8.15
CA THR A 254 9.19 -1.28 -8.00
C THR A 254 9.74 -0.03 -7.32
N THR A 255 10.63 -0.20 -6.35
CA THR A 255 11.32 0.91 -5.66
C THR A 255 11.84 1.95 -6.64
N GLY A 256 11.74 3.23 -6.30
CA GLY A 256 12.23 4.29 -7.17
C GLY A 256 12.10 5.67 -6.59
N THR A 257 12.46 6.67 -7.40
CA THR A 257 12.26 8.09 -7.07
C THR A 257 11.02 8.62 -7.77
N PHE A 258 10.17 9.30 -7.01
CA PHE A 258 8.89 9.84 -7.46
C PHE A 258 8.91 11.35 -7.31
N ALA A 259 8.62 12.06 -8.40
CA ALA A 259 8.58 13.51 -8.47
C ALA A 259 7.33 13.97 -9.25
N PRO A 260 6.12 13.78 -8.70
CA PRO A 260 4.90 14.21 -9.37
C PRO A 260 4.89 15.74 -9.54
N SER A 261 4.34 16.15 -10.69
CA SER A 261 4.18 17.54 -11.07
C SER A 261 2.90 17.67 -11.88
N VAL A 262 2.02 18.58 -11.49
CA VAL A 262 0.72 18.77 -12.13
C VAL A 262 0.56 20.20 -12.63
N SER A 263 0.03 20.36 -13.84
CA SER A 263 -0.27 21.68 -14.37
C SER A 263 -1.36 22.37 -13.53
N VAL A 264 -1.19 23.67 -13.34
CA VAL A 264 -2.10 24.54 -12.60
C VAL A 264 -2.37 25.81 -13.40
N THR A 265 -3.57 26.36 -13.24
CA THR A 265 -3.94 27.66 -13.83
C THR A 265 -3.36 28.85 -13.09
N ASN A 266 -3.08 28.71 -11.78
CA ASN A 266 -2.51 29.75 -10.91
C ASN A 266 -1.32 29.21 -10.13
N SER A 267 -0.27 30.03 -9.94
CA SER A 267 0.95 29.68 -9.21
C SER A 267 0.86 29.84 -7.69
N GLU A 268 -0.35 30.08 -7.16
CA GLU A 268 -0.61 30.17 -5.72
C GLU A 268 -1.03 28.80 -5.21
N TRP A 269 -0.08 27.90 -5.00
CA TRP A 269 -0.34 26.55 -4.54
C TRP A 269 0.63 26.13 -3.43
N ASP A 270 0.19 25.21 -2.60
CA ASP A 270 1.02 24.41 -1.71
C ASP A 270 0.91 22.95 -2.14
N ALA A 271 1.99 22.19 -2.00
CA ALA A 271 2.02 20.78 -2.32
C ALA A 271 2.73 19.96 -1.24
N CYS A 272 2.28 18.72 -1.07
CA CYS A 272 2.90 17.72 -0.21
C CYS A 272 3.03 16.38 -0.96
N LEU A 273 4.13 15.69 -0.71
CA LEU A 273 4.44 14.38 -1.26
C LEU A 273 4.91 13.46 -0.14
N VAL A 274 4.32 12.27 -0.03
CA VAL A 274 4.60 11.31 1.04
C VAL A 274 4.68 9.91 0.45
N ALA A 275 5.62 9.09 0.91
CA ALA A 275 5.62 7.64 0.68
C ALA A 275 5.38 6.92 1.99
N LEU A 276 4.37 6.06 2.03
CA LEU A 276 4.08 5.21 3.17
C LEU A 276 4.51 3.76 2.90
N GLU A 277 5.23 3.18 3.86
CA GLU A 277 5.80 1.84 3.75
C GLU A 277 4.70 0.76 3.78
N LEU A 278 4.83 -0.29 2.96
CA LEU A 278 3.97 -1.47 3.06
C LEU A 278 4.24 -2.25 4.35
N ALA A 279 3.20 -2.88 4.91
CA ALA A 279 3.36 -3.88 5.95
C ALA A 279 4.20 -5.06 5.43
N PRO A 280 5.17 -5.56 6.24
CA PRO A 280 5.97 -6.73 5.89
C PRO A 280 5.13 -8.01 5.78
#